data_AF-A0A954JCX3-F1
#
_entry.id   AF-A0A954JCX3-F1
#
_cell.length_a   1.000
_cell.length_b   1.000
_cell.length_c   1.000
_cell.angle_alpha   90.00
_cell.angle_beta   90.00
_cell.angle_gamma   90.00
#
_symmetry.space_group_name_H-M   'P 1'
#
loop_
_entity.id
_entity.type
_entity.pdbx_description
1 polymer ?
#
loop_
_entity_poly.entity_id
_entity_poly.type
_entity_poly.pdbx_seq_one_letter_code
_entity_poly.pdbx_strand_id
1 'polypeptide(L)'
;MAAIVLFNSSAFAKDMSQKDACNAIATKVSTVLKSKAVSKLKLMGFDGLENAEGLKRDLKESFSSMEIETLTSGSAHSLMGYCVPFDEKTEDGKLAYKIVATLNDEKMTPMREFKAEASGTNSDNSDTSDNSSNDSTDNNDNPGNNEKAEKTEKVEEVVDALTDSTKATGVNVDLEKTVKSTSTSAAKKEEVINKTTIDAFKEQEDGDNQTSADLSQGSVKPSAASSFEVKLVLFKDGQYTTTKPYVKEGKPFVDCDFGDIIAVEIYNHSREHVVVSVAVDGVSTFHFAEVTDPQNGRLYETFKKNDLYLIQAGSSLIVEGWFKTLNEVYQFTVTDPLDSVASKEFESVSDCGLITVQFYPAWEVGTPKPAYLNSNRGGGIGKGDVGAANKKPVAVNFEKKVLLANIGVRYNVPLDDAGVKPDKL
;
A
#
# COMPACT_ATOMS: atom_id res chain seq x y z
N MET A 1 -11.22 4.07 28.98
CA MET A 1 -10.36 5.12 28.41
C MET A 1 -8.99 4.99 29.05
N ALA A 2 -8.01 4.46 28.34
CA ALA A 2 -6.63 4.39 28.78
C ALA A 2 -5.76 5.15 27.78
N ALA A 3 -4.94 6.05 28.29
CA ALA A 3 -4.06 6.93 27.53
C ALA A 3 -3.01 6.14 26.75
N ILE A 4 -2.87 6.43 25.45
CA ILE A 4 -1.73 6.01 24.65
C ILE A 4 -0.59 6.98 24.98
N VAL A 5 0.36 6.54 25.81
CA VAL A 5 1.60 7.28 26.07
C VAL A 5 2.59 6.89 24.97
N LEU A 6 2.76 7.77 23.97
CA LEU A 6 3.80 7.64 22.94
C LEU A 6 5.13 8.15 23.52
N PHE A 7 6.10 7.26 23.66
CA PHE A 7 7.48 7.62 23.99
C PHE A 7 8.29 7.85 22.71
N ASN A 8 9.08 8.92 22.76
CA ASN A 8 10.06 9.45 21.81
C ASN A 8 10.88 8.42 21.02
N SER A 9 11.17 8.75 19.75
CA SER A 9 12.16 8.07 18.92
C SER A 9 13.56 8.22 19.53
N SER A 10 14.17 7.10 19.89
CA SER A 10 15.60 7.04 20.16
C SER A 10 16.35 7.06 18.83
N ALA A 11 17.45 7.82 18.78
CA ALA A 11 18.40 7.85 17.66
C ALA A 11 18.71 6.43 17.16
N PHE A 12 18.61 6.26 15.85
CA PHE A 12 18.82 5.00 15.14
C PHE A 12 20.32 4.71 15.07
N ALA A 13 20.72 3.50 15.45
CA ALA A 13 22.08 3.03 15.21
C ALA A 13 22.10 2.34 13.84
N LYS A 14 22.74 2.98 12.86
CA LYS A 14 23.13 2.33 11.61
C LYS A 14 23.98 1.10 12.00
N ASP A 15 23.71 -0.07 11.39
CA ASP A 15 24.47 -1.32 11.56
C ASP A 15 24.17 -2.21 12.79
N MET A 16 22.93 -2.21 13.29
CA MET A 16 22.52 -3.19 14.32
C MET A 16 22.45 -4.63 13.76
N SER A 17 22.92 -5.61 14.53
CA SER A 17 22.71 -7.03 14.20
C SER A 17 21.26 -7.47 14.42
N GLN A 18 20.85 -8.61 13.86
CA GLN A 18 19.54 -9.21 14.13
C GLN A 18 19.27 -9.34 15.63
N LYS A 19 20.27 -9.86 16.36
CA LYS A 19 20.19 -10.09 17.79
C LYS A 19 20.02 -8.80 18.57
N ASP A 20 20.72 -7.73 18.17
CA ASP A 20 20.58 -6.42 18.80
C ASP A 20 19.20 -5.80 18.54
N ALA A 21 18.67 -5.94 17.33
CA ALA A 21 17.35 -5.46 16.99
C ALA A 21 16.24 -6.23 17.74
N CYS A 22 16.36 -7.57 17.83
CA CYS A 22 15.52 -8.40 18.69
C CYS A 22 15.58 -7.97 20.16
N ASN A 23 16.78 -7.70 20.68
CA ASN A 23 16.96 -7.25 22.06
C ASN A 23 16.35 -5.85 22.30
N ALA A 24 16.45 -4.95 21.32
CA ALA A 24 15.82 -3.64 21.38
C ALA A 24 14.28 -3.74 21.41
N ILE A 25 13.69 -4.60 20.58
CA ILE A 25 12.25 -4.89 20.61
C ILE A 25 11.86 -5.52 21.96
N ALA A 26 12.59 -6.54 22.41
CA ALA A 26 12.32 -7.23 23.68
C ALA A 26 12.37 -6.27 24.88
N THR A 27 13.31 -5.32 24.90
CA THR A 27 13.43 -4.29 25.94
C THR A 27 12.20 -3.38 25.99
N LYS A 28 11.70 -2.94 24.82
CA LYS A 28 10.52 -2.09 24.73
C LYS A 28 9.25 -2.86 25.11
N VAL A 29 9.11 -4.09 24.63
CA VAL A 29 7.98 -4.97 24.98
C VAL A 29 7.98 -5.30 26.47
N SER A 30 9.13 -5.62 27.07
CA SER A 30 9.24 -5.97 28.49
C SER A 30 8.83 -4.81 29.39
N THR A 31 9.14 -3.57 29.00
CA THR A 31 8.70 -2.36 29.71
C THR A 31 7.17 -2.28 29.75
N VAL A 32 6.50 -2.56 28.61
CA VAL A 32 5.03 -2.57 28.54
C VAL A 32 4.44 -3.72 29.37
N LEU A 33 4.99 -4.92 29.28
CA LEU A 33 4.51 -6.09 30.02
C LEU A 33 4.68 -5.92 31.54
N LYS A 34 5.83 -5.41 31.99
CA LYS A 34 6.09 -5.11 33.42
C LYS A 34 5.12 -4.07 33.97
N SER A 35 4.77 -3.03 33.18
CA SER A 35 3.76 -2.05 33.59
C SER A 35 2.37 -2.65 33.81
N LYS A 36 2.10 -3.82 33.22
CA LYS A 36 0.84 -4.58 33.35
C LYS A 36 0.94 -5.79 34.28
N ALA A 37 2.07 -5.97 34.97
CA ALA A 37 2.36 -7.15 35.78
C ALA A 37 2.22 -8.49 35.01
N VAL A 38 2.61 -8.49 33.72
CA VAL A 38 2.59 -9.68 32.86
C VAL A 38 3.99 -10.26 32.76
N SER A 39 4.15 -11.55 33.09
CA SER A 39 5.43 -12.28 33.00
C SER A 39 5.44 -13.36 31.90
N LYS A 40 4.33 -13.54 31.17
CA LYS A 40 4.16 -14.57 30.14
C LYS A 40 3.79 -13.93 28.81
N LEU A 41 4.43 -14.36 27.73
CA LEU A 41 4.21 -13.84 26.38
C LEU A 41 4.14 -14.99 25.38
N LYS A 42 3.12 -14.99 24.51
CA LYS A 42 3.09 -15.93 23.38
C LYS A 42 3.80 -15.31 22.18
N LEU A 43 4.86 -15.95 21.69
CA LEU A 43 5.44 -15.56 20.39
C LEU A 43 4.63 -16.22 19.28
N MET A 44 4.11 -15.40 18.38
CA MET A 44 3.36 -15.84 17.20
C MET A 44 4.26 -15.84 15.95
N GLY A 45 3.65 -16.06 14.78
CA GLY A 45 4.35 -16.01 13.49
C GLY A 45 5.11 -14.68 13.31
N PHE A 46 6.31 -14.80 12.78
CA PHE A 46 7.10 -13.70 12.26
C PHE A 46 7.32 -14.00 10.77
N ASP A 47 6.58 -13.31 9.91
CA ASP A 47 6.59 -13.59 8.47
C ASP A 47 7.62 -12.70 7.75
N GLY A 48 7.97 -13.01 6.49
CA GLY A 48 8.76 -12.12 5.62
C GLY A 48 10.29 -12.31 5.61
N LEU A 49 10.84 -13.34 6.27
CA LEU A 49 12.23 -13.77 6.08
C LEU A 49 12.32 -15.29 5.96
N GLU A 50 13.28 -15.77 5.16
CA GLU A 50 13.68 -17.19 5.14
C GLU A 50 14.13 -17.69 6.53
N ASN A 51 14.51 -16.78 7.43
CA ASN A 51 14.99 -17.06 8.79
C ASN A 51 13.99 -16.65 9.91
N ALA A 52 12.69 -16.80 9.68
CA ALA A 52 11.65 -16.53 10.70
C ALA A 52 11.92 -17.24 12.04
N GLU A 53 12.42 -18.47 12.02
CA GLU A 53 12.73 -19.25 13.22
C GLU A 53 13.96 -18.71 13.98
N GLY A 54 14.97 -18.19 13.27
CA GLY A 54 16.10 -17.52 13.90
C GLY A 54 15.66 -16.26 14.65
N LEU A 55 14.77 -15.46 14.07
CA LEU A 55 14.22 -14.28 14.74
C LEU A 55 13.43 -14.65 16.01
N LYS A 56 12.57 -15.66 15.94
CA LYS A 56 11.83 -16.17 17.11
C LYS A 56 12.78 -16.68 18.19
N ARG A 57 13.86 -17.37 17.81
CA ARG A 57 14.90 -17.85 18.73
C ARG A 57 15.57 -16.69 19.45
N ASP A 58 16.00 -15.66 18.72
CA ASP A 58 16.69 -14.50 19.28
C ASP A 58 15.77 -13.67 20.19
N LEU A 59 14.50 -13.49 19.81
CA LEU A 59 13.48 -12.87 20.66
C LEU A 59 13.23 -13.69 21.93
N LYS A 60 13.14 -15.02 21.81
CA LYS A 60 12.95 -15.91 22.96
C LYS A 60 14.12 -15.85 23.94
N GLU A 61 15.36 -15.84 23.44
CA GLU A 61 16.56 -15.64 24.27
C GLU A 61 16.52 -14.28 24.98
N SER A 62 16.17 -13.22 24.24
CA SER A 62 16.08 -11.85 24.77
C SER A 62 14.98 -11.69 25.83
N PHE A 63 13.80 -12.32 25.65
CA PHE A 63 12.75 -12.31 26.67
C PHE A 63 13.12 -13.12 27.91
N SER A 64 13.79 -14.26 27.71
CA SER A 64 14.23 -15.12 28.81
C SER A 64 15.23 -14.39 29.73
N SER A 65 16.16 -13.61 29.16
CA SER A 65 17.10 -12.79 29.94
C SER A 65 16.44 -11.64 30.71
N MET A 66 15.20 -11.29 30.35
CA MET A 66 14.38 -10.25 31.00
C MET A 66 13.32 -10.81 31.95
N GLU A 67 13.40 -12.11 32.28
CA GLU A 67 12.45 -12.85 33.13
C GLU A 67 11.01 -12.90 32.56
N ILE A 68 10.87 -12.90 31.23
CA ILE A 68 9.58 -13.09 30.55
C ILE A 68 9.54 -14.49 29.96
N GLU A 69 8.63 -15.32 30.47
CA GLU A 69 8.41 -16.68 29.99
C GLU A 69 7.69 -16.65 28.64
N THR A 70 8.34 -17.18 27.59
CA THR A 70 7.70 -17.32 26.27
C THR A 70 6.94 -18.63 26.17
N LEU A 71 5.65 -18.57 25.84
CA LEU A 71 4.79 -19.74 25.69
C LEU A 71 4.46 -20.03 24.23
N THR A 72 4.25 -21.30 23.90
CA THR A 72 3.71 -21.72 22.60
C THR A 72 2.19 -21.58 22.53
N SER A 73 1.49 -21.62 23.67
CA SER A 73 0.04 -21.45 23.78
C SER A 73 -0.36 -20.89 25.16
N GLY A 74 -1.59 -20.37 25.29
CA GLY A 74 -2.19 -20.05 26.59
C GLY A 74 -1.67 -18.79 27.31
N SER A 75 -1.05 -17.84 26.61
CA SER A 75 -0.75 -16.51 27.19
C SER A 75 -1.87 -15.51 26.91
N ALA A 76 -2.13 -14.63 27.88
CA ALA A 76 -3.04 -13.49 27.74
C ALA A 76 -2.48 -12.38 26.83
N HIS A 77 -1.20 -12.44 26.43
CA HIS A 77 -0.60 -11.48 25.50
C HIS A 77 0.18 -12.22 24.43
N SER A 78 0.15 -11.70 23.21
CA SER A 78 0.88 -12.25 22.08
C SER A 78 1.72 -11.20 21.36
N LEU A 79 2.89 -11.59 20.88
CA LEU A 79 3.74 -10.78 20.01
C LEU A 79 3.79 -11.45 18.65
N MET A 80 3.28 -10.77 17.64
CA MET A 80 3.39 -11.16 16.23
C MET A 80 4.24 -10.13 15.50
N GLY A 81 4.82 -10.49 14.37
CA GLY A 81 5.56 -9.51 13.60
C GLY A 81 5.80 -9.95 12.18
N TYR A 82 6.53 -9.11 11.48
CA TYR A 82 7.04 -9.41 10.15
C TYR A 82 8.34 -8.65 9.95
N CYS A 83 9.12 -9.13 9.00
CA CYS A 83 10.35 -8.49 8.57
C CYS A 83 10.18 -8.00 7.14
N VAL A 84 10.63 -6.77 6.87
CA VAL A 84 10.61 -6.16 5.53
C VAL A 84 12.04 -5.85 5.14
N PRO A 85 12.56 -6.39 4.02
CA PRO A 85 13.84 -5.93 3.49
C PRO A 85 13.72 -4.46 3.08
N PHE A 86 14.78 -3.68 3.31
CA PHE A 86 14.92 -2.37 2.69
C PHE A 86 15.80 -2.52 1.44
N ASP A 87 15.44 -1.82 0.36
CA ASP A 87 16.18 -1.83 -0.91
C ASP A 87 17.58 -1.18 -0.80
N GLU A 88 17.87 -0.55 0.34
CA GLU A 88 19.18 0.02 0.61
C GLU A 88 20.11 -1.06 1.20
N LYS A 89 21.10 -1.47 0.39
CA LYS A 89 22.26 -2.17 0.93
C LYS A 89 22.99 -1.22 1.87
N THR A 90 23.42 -1.74 3.02
CA THR A 90 24.38 -1.05 3.88
C THR A 90 25.67 -0.73 3.10
N GLU A 91 26.50 0.17 3.63
CA GLU A 91 27.81 0.52 3.03
C GLU A 91 28.68 -0.72 2.80
N ASP A 92 28.51 -1.75 3.63
CA ASP A 92 29.20 -3.05 3.54
C ASP A 92 28.50 -4.08 2.61
N GLY A 93 27.46 -3.69 1.90
CA GLY A 93 26.73 -4.56 0.97
C GLY A 93 25.77 -5.57 1.62
N LYS A 94 25.57 -5.50 2.94
CA LYS A 94 24.58 -6.34 3.66
C LYS A 94 23.16 -5.84 3.40
N LEU A 95 22.20 -6.76 3.37
CA LEU A 95 20.78 -6.43 3.30
C LEU A 95 20.36 -5.82 4.64
N ALA A 96 19.77 -4.63 4.60
CA ALA A 96 19.08 -4.05 5.73
C ALA A 96 17.64 -4.56 5.76
N TYR A 97 17.07 -4.77 6.94
CA TYR A 97 15.68 -5.14 7.11
C TYR A 97 15.08 -4.48 8.35
N LYS A 98 13.79 -4.19 8.26
CA LYS A 98 12.95 -3.71 9.37
C LYS A 98 12.29 -4.90 10.03
N ILE A 99 12.42 -5.02 11.35
CA ILE A 99 11.57 -5.91 12.15
C ILE A 99 10.43 -5.06 12.71
N VAL A 100 9.20 -5.42 12.38
CA VAL A 100 7.98 -4.83 12.94
C VAL A 100 7.31 -5.86 13.83
N ALA A 101 7.06 -5.53 15.09
CA ALA A 101 6.42 -6.43 16.05
C ALA A 101 5.25 -5.73 16.74
N THR A 102 4.10 -6.38 16.76
CA THR A 102 2.86 -5.89 17.38
C THR A 102 2.54 -6.72 18.61
N LEU A 103 2.47 -6.06 19.76
CA LEU A 103 2.00 -6.65 21.00
C LEU A 103 0.47 -6.56 21.05
N ASN A 104 -0.19 -7.69 21.28
CA ASN A 104 -1.64 -7.80 21.37
C ASN A 104 -2.06 -8.26 22.76
N ASP A 105 -3.29 -7.91 23.14
CA ASP A 105 -3.95 -8.42 24.34
C ASP A 105 -4.59 -9.81 24.13
N GLU A 106 -5.32 -10.29 25.12
CA GLU A 106 -5.95 -11.61 25.15
C GLU A 106 -6.99 -11.79 24.03
N LYS A 107 -7.58 -10.67 23.59
CA LYS A 107 -8.59 -10.64 22.52
C LYS A 107 -7.97 -10.39 21.15
N MET A 108 -6.64 -10.46 21.03
CA MET A 108 -5.90 -10.16 19.81
C MET A 108 -6.08 -8.70 19.36
N THR A 109 -6.36 -7.78 20.30
CA THR A 109 -6.43 -6.35 19.99
C THR A 109 -5.01 -5.78 20.02
N PRO A 110 -4.56 -5.07 18.96
CA PRO A 110 -3.26 -4.42 18.96
C PRO A 110 -3.16 -3.42 20.10
N MET A 111 -2.14 -3.58 20.94
CA MET A 111 -1.84 -2.66 22.02
C MET A 111 -0.77 -1.64 21.61
N ARG A 112 0.30 -2.12 20.97
CA ARG A 112 1.44 -1.28 20.57
C ARG A 112 2.29 -1.97 19.51
N GLU A 113 2.79 -1.18 18.58
CA GLU A 113 3.77 -1.60 17.58
C GLU A 113 5.20 -1.19 18.01
N PHE A 114 6.17 -2.04 17.68
CA PHE A 114 7.59 -1.86 17.93
C PHE A 114 8.36 -2.08 16.64
N LYS A 115 9.31 -1.19 16.36
CA LYS A 115 10.15 -1.24 15.17
C LYS A 115 11.62 -1.27 15.59
N ALA A 116 12.40 -2.08 14.88
CA ALA A 116 13.86 -2.03 14.91
C ALA A 116 14.40 -2.33 13.50
N GLU A 117 15.57 -1.79 13.19
CA GLU A 117 16.26 -2.05 11.92
C GLU A 117 17.49 -2.88 12.22
N ALA A 118 17.83 -3.78 11.32
CA ALA A 118 19.02 -4.60 11.41
C ALA A 118 19.65 -4.77 10.04
N SER A 119 20.94 -5.06 10.01
CA SER A 119 21.65 -5.49 8.81
C SER A 119 22.25 -6.87 9.01
N GLY A 120 22.22 -7.69 7.96
CA GLY A 120 22.71 -9.06 8.02
C GLY A 120 23.17 -9.57 6.66
N THR A 121 24.15 -10.46 6.67
CA THR A 121 24.42 -11.31 5.52
C THR A 121 23.34 -12.37 5.45
N ASN A 122 22.77 -12.60 4.27
CA ASN A 122 21.71 -13.60 4.06
C ASN A 122 22.24 -15.05 4.12
N SER A 123 23.30 -15.29 4.89
CA SER A 123 24.02 -16.55 5.00
C SER A 123 24.31 -16.85 6.47
N ASP A 124 23.64 -17.87 7.01
CA ASP A 124 24.27 -19.03 7.64
C ASP A 124 23.19 -19.92 8.22
N ASN A 125 22.65 -20.79 7.37
CA ASN A 125 21.80 -21.91 7.77
C ASN A 125 22.62 -23.22 7.79
N SER A 126 23.92 -23.16 8.08
CA SER A 126 24.85 -24.29 8.00
C SER A 126 25.44 -24.76 9.34
N ASP A 127 24.82 -24.44 10.47
CA ASP A 127 25.18 -25.04 11.76
C ASP A 127 24.17 -26.14 12.15
N THR A 128 24.28 -27.27 11.46
CA THR A 128 23.92 -28.59 12.00
C THR A 128 25.20 -29.40 12.14
N SER A 129 25.87 -29.24 13.29
CA SER A 129 26.96 -30.12 13.72
C SER A 129 26.41 -31.32 14.52
N ASP A 130 26.73 -32.51 13.99
CA ASP A 130 26.95 -33.82 14.63
C ASP A 130 25.87 -34.49 15.51
N ASN A 131 25.36 -35.63 15.01
CA ASN A 131 25.72 -36.94 15.59
C ASN A 131 25.31 -38.13 14.68
N SER A 132 26.28 -38.85 14.10
CA SER A 132 26.03 -40.17 13.49
C SER A 132 27.29 -41.02 13.54
N SER A 133 27.22 -42.12 14.30
CA SER A 133 28.20 -43.20 14.34
C SER A 133 27.48 -44.53 14.11
N ASN A 134 28.03 -45.33 13.17
CA ASN A 134 27.75 -46.75 12.86
C ASN A 134 26.34 -47.03 12.27
N ASP A 135 26.11 -47.96 11.34
CA ASP A 135 26.80 -49.20 10.99
C ASP A 135 26.40 -49.64 9.57
N SER A 136 27.22 -50.52 9.00
CA SER A 136 27.21 -51.23 7.73
C SER A 136 25.96 -52.08 7.40
N THR A 137 25.58 -52.17 6.12
CA THR A 137 25.62 -53.41 5.29
C THR A 137 25.11 -53.20 3.85
N ASP A 138 25.96 -53.57 2.90
CA ASP A 138 25.77 -54.33 1.65
C ASP A 138 24.45 -54.44 0.85
N ASN A 139 24.68 -54.35 -0.47
CA ASN A 139 24.14 -55.15 -1.59
C ASN A 139 23.04 -54.60 -2.54
N ASN A 140 23.45 -54.64 -3.81
CA ASN A 140 22.75 -55.12 -5.02
C ASN A 140 21.90 -54.20 -5.92
N ASP A 141 22.44 -54.06 -7.15
CA ASP A 141 21.84 -54.36 -8.46
C ASP A 141 20.59 -53.62 -8.98
N ASN A 142 20.90 -52.71 -9.92
CA ASN A 142 20.36 -52.64 -11.30
C ASN A 142 18.91 -52.10 -11.52
N PRO A 143 18.49 -51.76 -12.76
CA PRO A 143 18.29 -50.37 -13.15
C PRO A 143 16.87 -50.09 -13.68
N GLY A 144 16.47 -48.82 -13.78
CA GLY A 144 15.22 -48.52 -14.49
C GLY A 144 14.76 -47.07 -14.46
N ASN A 145 14.80 -46.47 -15.65
CA ASN A 145 13.84 -45.53 -16.22
C ASN A 145 13.57 -44.14 -15.61
N ASN A 146 13.65 -43.17 -16.54
CA ASN A 146 12.78 -42.00 -16.72
C ASN A 146 12.59 -41.03 -15.56
N GLU A 147 13.26 -39.89 -15.64
CA GLU A 147 12.68 -38.64 -15.16
C GLU A 147 13.23 -37.43 -15.92
N LYS A 148 12.34 -36.70 -16.59
CA LYS A 148 12.59 -35.38 -17.16
C LYS A 148 11.34 -34.53 -16.96
N ALA A 149 11.20 -33.95 -15.77
CA ALA A 149 10.34 -32.81 -15.49
C ALA A 149 10.73 -32.24 -14.13
N GLU A 150 11.22 -30.99 -14.08
CA GLU A 150 10.98 -30.00 -13.01
C GLU A 150 11.97 -28.83 -13.15
N LYS A 151 11.48 -27.70 -13.67
CA LYS A 151 12.03 -26.36 -13.38
C LYS A 151 11.11 -25.28 -13.94
N THR A 152 9.98 -25.03 -13.29
CA THR A 152 9.25 -23.75 -13.47
C THR A 152 8.38 -23.45 -12.25
N GLU A 153 9.00 -23.05 -11.15
CA GLU A 153 8.29 -22.48 -10.00
C GLU A 153 9.26 -21.53 -9.30
N LYS A 154 9.30 -20.26 -9.75
CA LYS A 154 9.98 -19.12 -9.09
C LYS A 154 9.74 -17.77 -9.78
N VAL A 155 8.55 -17.54 -10.32
CA VAL A 155 8.21 -16.26 -10.99
C VAL A 155 6.96 -15.58 -10.39
N GLU A 156 6.13 -16.28 -9.61
CA GLU A 156 4.91 -15.69 -9.04
C GLU A 156 5.15 -14.84 -7.78
N GLU A 157 6.27 -15.00 -7.07
CA GLU A 157 6.50 -14.30 -5.79
C GLU A 157 7.09 -12.87 -5.95
N VAL A 158 7.53 -12.50 -7.15
CA VAL A 158 8.12 -11.17 -7.43
C VAL A 158 7.05 -10.12 -7.78
N VAL A 159 5.82 -10.55 -8.10
CA VAL A 159 4.75 -9.66 -8.60
C VAL A 159 4.01 -8.94 -7.46
N ASP A 160 3.96 -9.50 -6.25
CA ASP A 160 3.25 -8.89 -5.12
C ASP A 160 4.04 -7.74 -4.47
N ALA A 161 5.37 -7.74 -4.54
CA ALA A 161 6.23 -6.68 -3.95
C ALA A 161 6.22 -5.36 -4.76
N LEU A 162 6.04 -5.41 -6.08
CA LEU A 162 6.06 -4.23 -6.95
C LEU A 162 4.79 -3.35 -6.83
N THR A 163 3.70 -3.92 -6.33
CA THR A 163 2.41 -3.22 -6.22
C THR A 163 2.38 -2.25 -5.02
N ASP A 164 3.21 -2.45 -3.98
CA ASP A 164 3.27 -1.59 -2.81
C ASP A 164 4.20 -0.36 -2.97
N SER A 165 5.23 -0.43 -3.82
CA SER A 165 6.15 0.70 -4.08
C SER A 165 5.47 1.87 -4.83
N THR A 166 4.53 1.57 -5.73
CA THR A 166 3.83 2.60 -6.54
C THR A 166 2.84 3.46 -5.73
N LYS A 167 2.44 3.04 -4.52
CA LYS A 167 1.54 3.81 -3.64
C LYS A 167 2.21 5.06 -3.04
N ALA A 168 3.54 5.07 -2.91
CA ALA A 168 4.27 6.14 -2.23
C ALA A 168 4.85 7.22 -3.18
N THR A 169 5.10 6.88 -4.45
CA THR A 169 5.90 7.75 -5.35
C THR A 169 5.08 8.84 -6.05
N GLY A 170 3.75 8.73 -6.10
CA GLY A 170 2.86 9.69 -6.76
C GLY A 170 3.15 9.81 -8.28
N VAL A 171 3.57 8.70 -8.89
CA VAL A 171 3.82 8.53 -10.31
C VAL A 171 2.49 8.27 -11.00
N ASN A 172 2.17 9.08 -12.01
CA ASN A 172 0.96 8.93 -12.78
C ASN A 172 1.15 7.89 -13.89
N VAL A 173 0.27 6.90 -13.97
CA VAL A 173 0.38 5.79 -14.94
C VAL A 173 -0.96 5.57 -15.64
N ASP A 174 -0.94 5.50 -16.96
CA ASP A 174 -2.10 5.21 -17.83
C ASP A 174 -1.91 3.85 -18.52
N LEU A 175 -2.68 2.84 -18.12
CA LEU A 175 -2.54 1.46 -18.61
C LEU A 175 -3.39 1.16 -19.86
N GLU A 176 -4.27 2.08 -20.30
CA GLU A 176 -5.15 1.84 -21.45
C GLU A 176 -4.45 2.00 -22.81
N LYS A 177 -3.32 2.73 -22.87
CA LYS A 177 -2.66 3.13 -24.12
C LYS A 177 -1.77 2.05 -24.75
N THR A 178 -1.17 1.16 -23.96
CA THR A 178 -0.18 0.16 -24.41
C THR A 178 -0.76 -0.89 -25.39
N VAL A 179 -2.09 -0.97 -25.52
CA VAL A 179 -2.76 -2.02 -26.30
C VAL A 179 -3.09 -1.62 -27.75
N LYS A 180 -2.97 -0.34 -28.15
CA LYS A 180 -3.65 0.17 -29.37
C LYS A 180 -2.82 0.46 -30.63
N SER A 181 -1.52 0.16 -30.74
CA SER A 181 -0.78 0.44 -31.99
C SER A 181 0.27 -0.60 -32.40
N THR A 182 -0.10 -1.55 -33.28
CA THR A 182 0.74 -2.08 -34.38
C THR A 182 -0.01 -3.14 -35.21
N SER A 183 0.10 -3.06 -36.55
CA SER A 183 -0.43 -4.02 -37.51
C SER A 183 0.71 -4.74 -38.23
N THR A 184 1.02 -5.98 -37.82
CA THR A 184 1.80 -6.98 -38.58
C THR A 184 1.46 -8.37 -38.05
N SER A 185 1.77 -9.42 -38.82
CA SER A 185 1.26 -10.79 -38.69
C SER A 185 1.28 -11.38 -37.26
N ALA A 186 0.22 -12.13 -36.95
CA ALA A 186 -0.19 -12.53 -35.59
C ALA A 186 0.92 -13.18 -34.75
N ALA A 187 1.79 -14.00 -35.34
CA ALA A 187 2.85 -14.70 -34.61
C ALA A 187 4.06 -13.80 -34.26
N LYS A 188 4.34 -12.74 -35.04
CA LYS A 188 5.40 -11.76 -34.71
C LYS A 188 4.88 -10.62 -33.83
N LYS A 189 3.56 -10.45 -33.76
CA LYS A 189 2.90 -9.42 -32.95
C LYS A 189 2.89 -9.78 -31.46
N GLU A 190 2.75 -11.05 -31.11
CA GLU A 190 2.81 -11.52 -29.71
C GLU A 190 4.20 -11.39 -29.07
N GLU A 191 5.27 -11.70 -29.80
CA GLU A 191 6.64 -11.57 -29.29
C GLU A 191 7.06 -10.10 -29.13
N VAL A 192 6.67 -9.23 -30.08
CA VAL A 192 6.93 -7.79 -30.02
C VAL A 192 6.11 -7.11 -28.92
N ILE A 193 4.86 -7.52 -28.65
CA ILE A 193 4.05 -6.94 -27.56
C ILE A 193 4.60 -7.34 -26.17
N ASN A 194 5.03 -8.59 -26.00
CA ASN A 194 5.63 -9.05 -24.75
C ASN A 194 6.98 -8.37 -24.49
N LYS A 195 7.79 -8.19 -25.54
CA LYS A 195 9.06 -7.46 -25.44
C LYS A 195 8.84 -5.95 -25.21
N THR A 196 7.90 -5.31 -25.90
CA THR A 196 7.63 -3.86 -25.74
C THR A 196 6.98 -3.52 -24.39
N THR A 197 6.16 -4.41 -23.82
CA THR A 197 5.55 -4.18 -22.50
C THR A 197 6.59 -4.36 -21.39
N ILE A 198 7.43 -5.39 -21.47
CA ILE A 198 8.52 -5.61 -20.52
C ILE A 198 9.63 -4.55 -20.69
N ASP A 199 9.95 -4.15 -21.91
CA ASP A 199 10.91 -3.09 -22.19
C ASP A 199 10.36 -1.70 -21.80
N ALA A 200 9.05 -1.44 -21.89
CA ALA A 200 8.44 -0.21 -21.35
C ALA A 200 8.44 -0.17 -19.81
N PHE A 201 8.42 -1.32 -19.14
CA PHE A 201 8.62 -1.40 -17.68
C PHE A 201 10.11 -1.28 -17.30
N LYS A 202 11.05 -1.80 -18.12
CA LYS A 202 12.50 -1.75 -17.86
C LYS A 202 13.18 -0.44 -18.26
N GLU A 203 12.80 0.17 -19.39
CA GLU A 203 13.26 1.51 -19.79
C GLU A 203 12.77 2.60 -18.81
N GLN A 204 11.78 2.29 -17.96
CA GLN A 204 11.25 3.20 -16.94
C GLN A 204 11.91 3.03 -15.55
N GLU A 205 12.64 1.94 -15.30
CA GLU A 205 13.53 1.78 -14.13
C GLU A 205 14.92 2.37 -14.39
N ASP A 206 15.40 2.36 -15.64
CA ASP A 206 16.69 2.95 -16.02
C ASP A 206 16.58 4.41 -16.55
N GLY A 207 15.35 4.90 -16.75
CA GLY A 207 15.04 6.21 -17.34
C GLY A 207 14.68 7.27 -16.31
N ASP A 208 15.69 7.86 -15.68
CA ASP A 208 15.54 9.11 -14.95
C ASP A 208 14.94 10.20 -15.89
N ASN A 209 13.89 10.87 -15.41
CA ASN A 209 13.14 11.98 -16.04
C ASN A 209 12.10 11.64 -17.13
N GLN A 210 10.83 11.58 -16.71
CA GLN A 210 9.73 12.48 -17.14
C GLN A 210 8.38 11.74 -17.23
N THR A 211 7.73 11.49 -16.09
CA THR A 211 6.29 11.26 -16.12
C THR A 211 5.60 12.53 -16.60
N SER A 212 5.08 12.48 -17.83
CA SER A 212 4.35 13.59 -18.45
C SER A 212 2.91 13.62 -17.92
N ALA A 213 2.74 14.12 -16.70
CA ALA A 213 1.41 14.56 -16.27
C ALA A 213 0.91 15.58 -17.30
N ASP A 214 -0.20 15.28 -17.98
CA ASP A 214 -0.81 16.24 -18.90
C ASP A 214 -1.63 17.24 -18.09
N LEU A 215 -1.21 18.51 -18.15
CA LEU A 215 -1.86 19.62 -17.44
C LEU A 215 -2.77 20.37 -18.41
N SER A 216 -3.96 19.82 -18.67
CA SER A 216 -4.97 20.48 -19.50
C SER A 216 -5.93 21.29 -18.63
N GLN A 217 -6.06 22.61 -18.87
CA GLN A 217 -7.17 23.43 -18.35
C GLN A 217 -7.48 23.30 -16.84
N GLY A 218 -6.46 23.20 -15.99
CA GLY A 218 -6.69 23.09 -14.53
C GLY A 218 -6.79 21.66 -14.00
N SER A 219 -6.54 20.65 -14.83
CA SER A 219 -6.59 19.25 -14.42
C SER A 219 -5.29 18.50 -14.62
N VAL A 220 -5.21 17.36 -13.96
CA VAL A 220 -4.09 16.43 -14.00
C VAL A 220 -4.59 15.12 -14.58
N LYS A 221 -3.93 14.66 -15.65
CA LYS A 221 -4.14 13.33 -16.25
C LYS A 221 -2.86 12.51 -16.21
N PRO A 222 -2.97 11.17 -16.16
CA PRO A 222 -1.78 10.32 -16.26
C PRO A 222 -1.19 10.29 -17.67
N SER A 223 -2.00 10.55 -18.70
CA SER A 223 -1.54 10.82 -20.05
C SER A 223 -2.58 11.65 -20.81
N ALA A 224 -2.18 12.29 -21.92
CA ALA A 224 -3.10 13.01 -22.80
C ALA A 224 -4.23 12.14 -23.40
N ALA A 225 -4.04 10.82 -23.45
CA ALA A 225 -5.02 9.86 -23.96
C ALA A 225 -5.92 9.27 -22.87
N SER A 226 -5.62 9.55 -21.60
CA SER A 226 -6.32 8.91 -20.48
C SER A 226 -7.78 9.35 -20.41
N SER A 227 -8.65 8.39 -20.12
CA SER A 227 -10.07 8.61 -19.84
C SER A 227 -10.31 9.17 -18.42
N PHE A 228 -9.26 9.31 -17.60
CA PHE A 228 -9.35 9.70 -16.20
C PHE A 228 -8.65 11.03 -15.95
N GLU A 229 -9.27 11.84 -15.10
CA GLU A 229 -8.84 13.21 -14.85
C GLU A 229 -9.17 13.61 -13.41
N VAL A 230 -8.25 14.33 -12.78
CA VAL A 230 -8.41 14.86 -11.42
C VAL A 230 -8.14 16.37 -11.43
N LYS A 231 -8.97 17.12 -10.71
CA LYS A 231 -8.76 18.54 -10.42
C LYS A 231 -8.74 18.74 -8.92
N LEU A 232 -7.83 19.59 -8.46
CA LEU A 232 -7.91 20.16 -7.13
C LEU A 232 -8.67 21.49 -7.23
N VAL A 233 -9.76 21.61 -6.49
CA VAL A 233 -10.59 22.81 -6.47
C VAL A 233 -10.57 23.43 -5.07
N LEU A 234 -10.56 24.76 -5.00
CA LEU A 234 -10.57 25.51 -3.75
C LEU A 234 -11.92 26.16 -3.49
N PHE A 235 -12.39 26.06 -2.25
CA PHE A 235 -13.60 26.72 -1.81
C PHE A 235 -13.32 28.19 -1.48
N LYS A 236 -13.78 29.09 -2.35
CA LYS A 236 -13.64 30.55 -2.21
C LYS A 236 -14.98 31.22 -2.47
N ASP A 237 -15.36 32.19 -1.64
CA ASP A 237 -16.60 32.96 -1.77
C ASP A 237 -17.88 32.09 -1.88
N GLY A 238 -17.91 30.96 -1.17
CA GLY A 238 -19.06 30.05 -1.16
C GLY A 238 -19.14 29.07 -2.34
N GLN A 239 -18.11 29.00 -3.19
CA GLN A 239 -18.09 28.14 -4.37
C GLN A 239 -16.72 27.48 -4.58
N TYR A 240 -16.70 26.29 -5.17
CA TYR A 240 -15.46 25.66 -5.60
C TYR A 240 -14.95 26.26 -6.91
N THR A 241 -13.67 26.61 -6.92
CA THR A 241 -12.98 27.21 -8.06
C THR A 241 -11.78 26.35 -8.45
N THR A 242 -11.59 26.11 -9.74
CA THR A 242 -10.47 25.31 -10.23
C THR A 242 -9.17 26.09 -10.11
N THR A 243 -8.14 25.43 -9.55
CA THR A 243 -6.79 25.99 -9.50
C THR A 243 -5.92 25.37 -10.55
N LYS A 244 -5.09 26.19 -11.16
CA LYS A 244 -4.21 25.77 -12.24
C LYS A 244 -3.03 24.95 -11.65
N PRO A 245 -2.89 23.66 -12.00
CA PRO A 245 -1.72 22.92 -11.60
C PRO A 245 -0.48 23.38 -12.41
N TYR A 246 0.70 23.11 -11.88
CA TYR A 246 1.99 23.29 -12.53
C TYR A 246 2.85 22.03 -12.35
N VAL A 247 3.90 21.87 -13.17
CA VAL A 247 4.86 20.76 -13.02
C VAL A 247 6.09 21.27 -12.30
N LYS A 248 6.49 20.59 -11.22
CA LYS A 248 7.78 20.76 -10.55
C LYS A 248 8.40 19.37 -10.41
N GLU A 249 9.64 19.19 -10.86
CA GLU A 249 10.35 17.90 -10.78
C GLU A 249 9.55 16.73 -11.39
N GLY A 250 8.93 16.95 -12.56
CA GLY A 250 8.13 15.94 -13.26
C GLY A 250 6.83 15.53 -12.56
N LYS A 251 6.44 16.23 -11.49
CA LYS A 251 5.26 15.95 -10.67
C LYS A 251 4.28 17.13 -10.74
N PRO A 252 2.97 16.87 -10.74
CA PRO A 252 1.96 17.92 -10.72
C PRO A 252 1.79 18.50 -9.30
N PHE A 253 1.77 19.83 -9.22
CA PHE A 253 1.58 20.61 -8.00
C PHE A 253 0.45 21.62 -8.17
N VAL A 254 -0.20 21.95 -7.06
CA VAL A 254 -1.17 23.03 -6.93
C VAL A 254 -0.74 23.86 -5.72
N ASP A 255 -0.67 25.17 -5.88
CA ASP A 255 -0.39 26.06 -4.75
C ASP A 255 -1.67 26.26 -3.94
N CYS A 256 -1.54 26.21 -2.62
CA CYS A 256 -2.59 26.49 -1.65
C CYS A 256 -2.02 27.31 -0.50
N ASP A 257 -2.87 28.02 0.21
CA ASP A 257 -2.51 28.75 1.43
C ASP A 257 -2.97 27.98 2.68
N PHE A 258 -2.35 28.24 3.84
CA PHE A 258 -2.88 27.72 5.10
C PHE A 258 -4.30 28.24 5.34
N GLY A 259 -5.19 27.34 5.77
CA GLY A 259 -6.61 27.62 5.96
C GLY A 259 -7.46 27.46 4.70
N ASP A 260 -6.86 27.26 3.52
CA ASP A 260 -7.63 26.94 2.32
C ASP A 260 -8.42 25.64 2.52
N ILE A 261 -9.68 25.66 2.08
CA ILE A 261 -10.53 24.48 2.01
C ILE A 261 -10.47 23.94 0.59
N ILE A 262 -10.06 22.69 0.44
CA ILE A 262 -9.88 22.04 -0.86
C ILE A 262 -10.88 20.89 -1.06
N ALA A 263 -11.17 20.55 -2.30
CA ALA A 263 -11.92 19.36 -2.69
C ALA A 263 -11.31 18.72 -3.94
N VAL A 264 -11.55 17.42 -4.11
CA VAL A 264 -11.02 16.65 -5.24
C VAL A 264 -12.15 16.39 -6.23
N GLU A 265 -12.08 17.00 -7.41
CA GLU A 265 -13.04 16.75 -8.48
C GLU A 265 -12.46 15.69 -9.43
N ILE A 266 -13.17 14.57 -9.56
CA ILE A 266 -12.71 13.37 -10.25
C ILE A 266 -13.63 13.10 -11.44
N TYR A 267 -13.05 12.95 -12.63
CA TYR A 267 -13.79 12.70 -13.86
C TYR A 267 -13.49 11.31 -14.41
N ASN A 268 -14.56 10.61 -14.81
CA ASN A 268 -14.50 9.38 -15.57
C ASN A 268 -15.09 9.62 -16.96
N HIS A 269 -14.24 9.90 -17.94
CA HIS A 269 -14.64 10.05 -19.35
C HIS A 269 -14.75 8.71 -20.09
N SER A 270 -14.49 7.59 -19.41
CA SER A 270 -14.60 6.28 -20.01
C SER A 270 -16.07 5.88 -20.25
N ARG A 271 -16.27 4.82 -21.02
CA ARG A 271 -17.59 4.25 -21.30
C ARG A 271 -18.07 3.29 -20.21
N GLU A 272 -17.22 3.00 -19.23
CA GLU A 272 -17.47 2.02 -18.19
C GLU A 272 -17.60 2.70 -16.83
N HIS A 273 -18.23 2.02 -15.88
CA HIS A 273 -18.24 2.48 -14.51
C HIS A 273 -16.88 2.22 -13.88
N VAL A 274 -16.48 3.08 -12.95
CA VAL A 274 -15.27 2.87 -12.17
C VAL A 274 -15.57 3.08 -10.70
N VAL A 275 -14.79 2.42 -9.86
CA VAL A 275 -14.69 2.79 -8.46
C VAL A 275 -13.35 3.45 -8.21
N VAL A 276 -13.32 4.47 -7.37
CA VAL A 276 -12.11 5.23 -7.08
C VAL A 276 -11.80 5.20 -5.60
N SER A 277 -10.53 4.96 -5.27
CA SER A 277 -10.01 5.18 -3.93
C SER A 277 -9.34 6.54 -3.90
N VAL A 278 -9.63 7.32 -2.86
CA VAL A 278 -9.06 8.65 -2.66
C VAL A 278 -8.39 8.68 -1.31
N ALA A 279 -7.14 9.11 -1.30
CA ALA A 279 -6.35 9.34 -0.11
C ALA A 279 -5.72 10.73 -0.12
N VAL A 280 -5.64 11.35 1.05
CA VAL A 280 -4.91 12.61 1.28
C VAL A 280 -3.80 12.29 2.26
N ASP A 281 -2.55 12.54 1.85
CA ASP A 281 -1.34 12.26 2.62
C ASP A 281 -1.26 10.79 3.08
N GLY A 282 -1.72 9.88 2.22
CA GLY A 282 -1.78 8.45 2.50
C GLY A 282 -2.94 8.00 3.40
N VAL A 283 -3.72 8.93 3.97
CA VAL A 283 -4.90 8.61 4.77
C VAL A 283 -6.12 8.50 3.87
N SER A 284 -6.89 7.41 4.00
CA SER A 284 -8.13 7.18 3.26
C SER A 284 -9.19 8.23 3.60
N THR A 285 -9.90 8.73 2.60
CA THR A 285 -11.04 9.65 2.79
C THR A 285 -12.17 9.08 3.65
N PHE A 286 -12.21 7.76 3.88
CA PHE A 286 -13.18 7.10 4.77
C PHE A 286 -12.65 6.83 6.19
N HIS A 287 -11.46 7.34 6.55
CA HIS A 287 -10.83 7.13 7.86
C HIS A 287 -11.75 7.44 9.04
N PHE A 288 -12.49 8.56 8.95
CA PHE A 288 -13.43 9.05 9.97
C PHE A 288 -14.87 8.58 9.78
N ALA A 289 -15.13 7.53 8.99
CA ALA A 289 -16.49 7.05 8.74
C ALA A 289 -17.16 6.55 10.05
N GLU A 290 -18.35 7.10 10.33
CA GLU A 290 -19.21 6.85 11.50
C GLU A 290 -20.59 6.31 11.09
N VAL A 291 -20.70 5.63 9.95
CA VAL A 291 -22.00 5.11 9.48
C VAL A 291 -22.39 3.89 10.30
N THR A 292 -23.50 3.97 11.02
CA THR A 292 -24.11 2.84 11.70
C THR A 292 -25.13 2.13 10.82
N ASP A 293 -25.15 0.80 10.85
CA ASP A 293 -26.18 -0.04 10.27
C ASP A 293 -27.54 0.26 10.92
N PRO A 294 -28.52 0.73 10.13
CA PRO A 294 -29.83 1.09 10.68
C PRO A 294 -30.59 -0.11 11.28
N GLN A 295 -30.23 -1.35 10.92
CA GLN A 295 -30.90 -2.54 11.44
C GLN A 295 -30.36 -2.99 12.80
N ASN A 296 -29.08 -2.78 13.10
CA ASN A 296 -28.45 -3.30 14.32
C ASN A 296 -27.64 -2.26 15.12
N GLY A 297 -27.57 -1.01 14.66
CA GLY A 297 -26.88 0.10 15.32
C GLY A 297 -25.36 -0.01 15.36
N ARG A 298 -24.75 -1.00 14.70
CA ARG A 298 -23.29 -1.18 14.67
C ARG A 298 -22.67 -0.36 13.56
N LEU A 299 -21.45 0.14 13.76
CA LEU A 299 -20.67 0.75 12.69
C LEU A 299 -20.57 -0.23 11.51
N TYR A 300 -20.88 0.22 10.30
CA TYR A 300 -20.62 -0.55 9.09
C TYR A 300 -19.11 -0.62 8.86
N GLU A 301 -18.47 -1.66 9.38
CA GLU A 301 -17.08 -2.00 9.05
C GLU A 301 -16.89 -2.20 7.54
N THR A 302 -17.94 -2.57 6.81
CA THR A 302 -17.92 -2.74 5.36
C THR A 302 -17.68 -1.45 4.59
N PHE A 303 -18.04 -0.28 5.12
CA PHE A 303 -17.69 1.00 4.47
C PHE A 303 -16.18 1.22 4.54
N LYS A 304 -15.57 1.03 5.72
CA LYS A 304 -14.11 1.11 5.91
C LYS A 304 -13.32 0.05 5.14
N LYS A 305 -13.92 -1.10 4.86
CA LYS A 305 -13.26 -2.16 4.08
C LYS A 305 -13.24 -1.86 2.59
N ASN A 306 -14.26 -1.14 2.10
CA ASN A 306 -14.39 -0.88 0.68
C ASN A 306 -13.73 0.44 0.29
N ASP A 307 -13.81 1.53 1.07
CA ASP A 307 -13.06 2.79 0.86
C ASP A 307 -13.00 3.27 -0.60
N LEU A 308 -14.17 3.21 -1.26
CA LEU A 308 -14.31 3.41 -2.69
C LEU A 308 -15.55 4.25 -3.01
N TYR A 309 -15.41 5.19 -3.93
CA TYR A 309 -16.52 5.93 -4.53
C TYR A 309 -16.85 5.36 -5.92
N LEU A 310 -18.13 5.16 -6.22
CA LEU A 310 -18.58 4.81 -7.58
C LEU A 310 -18.69 6.08 -8.43
N ILE A 311 -18.02 6.10 -9.58
CA ILE A 311 -18.19 7.13 -10.61
C ILE A 311 -18.77 6.46 -11.86
N GLN A 312 -19.94 6.91 -12.30
CA GLN A 312 -20.59 6.38 -13.48
C GLN A 312 -19.78 6.70 -14.75
N ALA A 313 -20.11 6.02 -15.85
CA ALA A 313 -19.50 6.25 -17.15
C ALA A 313 -19.84 7.65 -17.65
N GLY A 314 -18.83 8.41 -18.08
CA GLY A 314 -18.99 9.79 -18.56
C GLY A 314 -19.43 10.80 -17.50
N SER A 315 -19.24 10.51 -16.20
CA SER A 315 -19.63 11.40 -15.10
C SER A 315 -18.44 11.85 -14.26
N SER A 316 -18.71 12.77 -13.33
CA SER A 316 -17.74 13.22 -12.33
C SER A 316 -18.29 13.10 -10.91
N LEU A 317 -17.40 13.21 -9.93
CA LEU A 317 -17.68 13.26 -8.50
C LEU A 317 -16.78 14.31 -7.85
N ILE A 318 -17.33 15.09 -6.91
CA ILE A 318 -16.53 15.94 -6.02
C ILE A 318 -16.43 15.28 -4.65
N VAL A 319 -15.20 15.12 -4.16
CA VAL A 319 -14.91 14.65 -2.81
C VAL A 319 -14.52 15.86 -1.97
N GLU A 320 -15.47 16.34 -1.17
CA GLU A 320 -15.37 17.62 -0.43
C GLU A 320 -14.59 17.50 0.89
N GLY A 321 -14.31 16.28 1.33
CA GLY A 321 -13.69 16.05 2.63
C GLY A 321 -13.60 14.59 3.01
N TRP A 322 -13.14 14.35 4.24
CA TRP A 322 -13.18 13.06 4.88
C TRP A 322 -14.63 12.68 5.17
N PHE A 323 -15.07 11.56 4.65
CA PHE A 323 -16.40 11.04 4.86
C PHE A 323 -16.62 10.70 6.33
N LYS A 324 -17.67 11.27 6.92
CA LYS A 324 -18.11 10.98 8.30
C LYS A 324 -19.42 10.20 8.29
N THR A 325 -20.47 10.79 7.71
CA THR A 325 -21.78 10.14 7.55
C THR A 325 -22.34 10.42 6.16
N LEU A 326 -23.51 9.88 5.83
CA LEU A 326 -24.17 10.16 4.55
C LEU A 326 -24.54 11.65 4.35
N ASN A 327 -24.57 12.44 5.42
CA ASN A 327 -24.95 13.85 5.39
C ASN A 327 -23.83 14.78 5.88
N GLU A 328 -22.69 14.24 6.29
CA GLU A 328 -21.61 15.00 6.92
C GLU A 328 -20.25 14.56 6.39
N VAL A 329 -19.40 15.54 6.14
CA VAL A 329 -17.99 15.37 5.82
C VAL A 329 -17.16 16.32 6.67
N TYR A 330 -15.92 15.94 6.99
CA TYR A 330 -14.92 16.86 7.51
C TYR A 330 -14.14 17.43 6.33
N GLN A 331 -14.28 18.72 6.05
CA GLN A 331 -13.63 19.36 4.90
C GLN A 331 -12.10 19.20 4.93
N PHE A 332 -11.48 19.05 3.76
CA PHE A 332 -10.02 19.09 3.66
C PHE A 332 -9.54 20.52 3.86
N THR A 333 -8.95 20.80 5.02
CA THR A 333 -8.37 22.11 5.32
C THR A 333 -6.85 22.00 5.28
N VAL A 334 -6.21 22.85 4.49
CA VAL A 334 -4.75 22.94 4.43
C VAL A 334 -4.25 23.52 5.74
N THR A 335 -3.41 22.78 6.46
CA THR A 335 -2.94 23.11 7.81
C THR A 335 -1.44 22.86 7.94
N ASP A 336 -0.81 23.32 9.04
CA ASP A 336 0.57 22.98 9.36
C ASP A 336 0.75 21.44 9.32
N PRO A 337 1.79 20.90 8.65
CA PRO A 337 2.02 19.46 8.56
C PRO A 337 2.00 18.73 9.90
N LEU A 338 2.46 19.40 10.99
CA LEU A 338 2.45 18.82 12.33
C LEU A 338 1.03 18.63 12.90
N ASP A 339 0.07 19.45 12.46
CA ASP A 339 -1.33 19.40 12.89
C ASP A 339 -2.21 18.54 11.97
N SER A 340 -1.65 18.05 10.86
CA SER A 340 -2.35 17.27 9.84
C SER A 340 -2.96 15.96 10.39
N VAL A 341 -3.88 15.36 9.63
CA VAL A 341 -4.39 14.03 9.96
C VAL A 341 -3.27 13.00 9.80
N ALA A 342 -2.45 13.12 8.76
CA ALA A 342 -1.35 12.20 8.50
C ALA A 342 -0.28 12.19 9.58
N SER A 343 0.08 13.34 10.19
CA SER A 343 1.07 13.36 11.29
C SER A 343 0.60 12.66 12.55
N LYS A 344 -0.72 12.56 12.75
CA LYS A 344 -1.32 11.86 13.88
C LYS A 344 -1.38 10.35 13.66
N GLU A 345 -1.47 9.92 12.40
CA GLU A 345 -1.55 8.51 12.00
C GLU A 345 -0.19 7.89 11.66
N PHE A 346 0.74 8.69 11.14
CA PHE A 346 2.03 8.23 10.63
C PHE A 346 3.21 8.97 11.28
N GLU A 347 4.35 8.27 11.41
CA GLU A 347 5.56 8.80 12.07
C GLU A 347 6.30 9.84 11.22
N SER A 348 6.10 9.84 9.90
CA SER A 348 6.75 10.74 8.95
C SER A 348 5.72 11.47 8.11
N VAL A 349 5.83 12.79 8.05
CA VAL A 349 5.06 13.62 7.12
C VAL A 349 6.01 14.23 6.09
N SER A 350 5.54 14.28 4.85
CA SER A 350 6.23 14.97 3.76
C SER A 350 6.06 16.48 3.90
N ASP A 351 7.01 17.26 3.40
CA ASP A 351 6.97 18.72 3.39
C ASP A 351 5.88 19.29 2.45
N CYS A 352 5.36 18.46 1.56
CA CYS A 352 4.20 18.77 0.73
C CYS A 352 3.12 17.72 0.92
N GLY A 353 1.87 18.15 0.75
CA GLY A 353 0.74 17.24 0.76
C GLY A 353 0.57 16.51 -0.57
N LEU A 354 0.00 15.31 -0.53
CA LEU A 354 -0.22 14.45 -1.68
C LEU A 354 -1.64 13.90 -1.67
N ILE A 355 -2.39 14.19 -2.72
CA ILE A 355 -3.68 13.56 -3.01
C ILE A 355 -3.46 12.46 -4.01
N THR A 356 -3.86 11.24 -3.67
CA THR A 356 -3.76 10.06 -4.52
C THR A 356 -5.14 9.57 -4.89
N VAL A 357 -5.41 9.42 -6.19
CA VAL A 357 -6.65 8.89 -6.74
C VAL A 357 -6.36 7.66 -7.57
N GLN A 358 -6.89 6.51 -7.16
CA GLN A 358 -6.71 5.22 -7.81
C GLN A 358 -8.01 4.75 -8.43
N PHE A 359 -7.98 4.43 -9.72
CA PHE A 359 -9.16 4.01 -10.49
C PHE A 359 -9.15 2.50 -10.68
N TYR A 360 -10.29 1.86 -10.43
CA TYR A 360 -10.48 0.43 -10.60
C TYR A 360 -11.72 0.16 -11.46
N PRO A 361 -11.73 -0.94 -12.21
CA PRO A 361 -12.86 -1.30 -13.04
C PRO A 361 -14.09 -1.62 -12.18
N ALA A 362 -15.26 -1.19 -12.64
CA ALA A 362 -16.53 -1.55 -12.03
C ALA A 362 -17.58 -1.90 -13.11
N TRP A 363 -18.45 -2.85 -12.81
CA TRP A 363 -19.52 -3.26 -13.72
C TRP A 363 -20.81 -3.58 -12.96
N GLU A 364 -21.95 -3.43 -13.62
CA GLU A 364 -23.25 -3.62 -12.97
C GLU A 364 -23.42 -5.06 -12.49
N VAL A 365 -24.03 -5.26 -11.32
CA VAL A 365 -24.36 -6.60 -10.82
C VAL A 365 -25.28 -7.32 -11.82
N GLY A 366 -24.92 -8.55 -12.17
CA GLY A 366 -25.65 -9.35 -13.16
C GLY A 366 -25.13 -9.20 -14.60
N THR A 367 -24.26 -8.22 -14.87
CA THR A 367 -23.55 -8.13 -16.15
C THR A 367 -22.26 -8.97 -16.12
N PRO A 368 -21.85 -9.55 -17.27
CA PRO A 368 -20.59 -10.29 -17.33
C PRO A 368 -19.41 -9.39 -16.95
N LYS A 369 -18.46 -9.94 -16.16
CA LYS A 369 -17.19 -9.28 -15.87
C LYS A 369 -16.51 -8.88 -17.19
N PRO A 370 -16.08 -7.62 -17.37
CA PRO A 370 -15.46 -7.17 -18.61
C PRO A 370 -14.31 -8.10 -19.05
N ALA A 371 -14.29 -8.44 -20.34
CA ALA A 371 -13.40 -9.48 -20.86
C ALA A 371 -11.91 -9.19 -20.62
N TYR A 372 -11.52 -7.91 -20.60
CA TYR A 372 -10.14 -7.50 -20.33
C TYR A 372 -9.68 -7.80 -18.90
N LEU A 373 -10.60 -8.08 -17.97
CA LEU A 373 -10.30 -8.46 -16.58
C LEU A 373 -10.23 -9.97 -16.37
N ASN A 374 -10.54 -10.78 -17.39
CA ASN A 374 -10.55 -12.23 -17.30
C ASN A 374 -9.21 -12.83 -17.76
N SER A 375 -8.09 -12.12 -17.60
CA SER A 375 -6.77 -12.59 -18.00
C SER A 375 -6.23 -13.69 -17.08
N ASN A 376 -6.90 -14.84 -17.04
CA ASN A 376 -6.24 -16.12 -17.19
C ASN A 376 -6.51 -16.58 -18.62
N ARG A 377 -5.44 -16.63 -19.41
CA ARG A 377 -5.33 -17.10 -20.80
C ARG A 377 -6.47 -18.02 -21.27
N GLY A 378 -7.11 -17.64 -22.39
CA GLY A 378 -7.77 -18.56 -23.34
C GLY A 378 -9.31 -18.52 -23.39
N GLY A 379 -9.88 -17.96 -24.46
CA GLY A 379 -11.29 -18.20 -24.86
C GLY A 379 -12.05 -16.98 -25.39
N GLY A 380 -12.70 -17.12 -26.56
CA GLY A 380 -13.26 -16.02 -27.37
C GLY A 380 -14.71 -15.57 -27.10
N ILE A 381 -15.17 -14.60 -27.91
CA ILE A 381 -16.42 -13.83 -27.74
C ILE A 381 -17.61 -14.48 -28.46
N GLY A 382 -18.73 -14.65 -27.76
CA GLY A 382 -20.07 -14.88 -28.33
C GLY A 382 -20.98 -13.65 -28.17
N LYS A 383 -21.99 -13.50 -29.04
CA LYS A 383 -22.93 -12.37 -29.08
C LYS A 383 -24.18 -12.64 -28.25
N GLY A 384 -24.56 -11.71 -27.37
CA GLY A 384 -25.84 -11.70 -26.65
C GLY A 384 -26.81 -10.62 -27.16
N ASP A 385 -28.09 -10.77 -26.81
CA ASP A 385 -29.19 -9.88 -27.20
C ASP A 385 -29.25 -8.56 -26.41
N VAL A 386 -30.01 -7.59 -26.93
CA VAL A 386 -30.15 -6.23 -26.37
C VAL A 386 -31.35 -6.14 -25.42
N GLY A 387 -31.14 -5.59 -24.22
CA GLY A 387 -32.20 -5.28 -23.24
C GLY A 387 -32.22 -3.80 -22.84
N ALA A 388 -33.41 -3.26 -22.57
CA ALA A 388 -33.66 -1.86 -22.23
C ALA A 388 -33.43 -1.54 -20.73
N ALA A 389 -32.98 -0.31 -20.41
CA ALA A 389 -32.67 0.12 -19.04
C ALA A 389 -33.51 1.33 -18.59
N ASN A 390 -34.24 1.17 -17.47
CA ASN A 390 -34.74 2.27 -16.63
C ASN A 390 -33.88 2.29 -15.36
N LYS A 391 -33.16 3.40 -15.10
CA LYS A 391 -32.13 3.44 -14.04
C LYS A 391 -32.71 3.50 -12.63
N LYS A 392 -32.31 2.51 -11.81
CA LYS A 392 -32.38 2.45 -10.35
C LYS A 392 -30.96 2.61 -9.78
N PRO A 393 -30.76 2.83 -8.46
CA PRO A 393 -29.45 2.74 -7.83
C PRO A 393 -28.71 1.47 -8.29
N VAL A 394 -27.47 1.63 -8.74
CA VAL A 394 -26.68 0.59 -9.40
C VAL A 394 -25.77 -0.04 -8.37
N ALA A 395 -26.08 -1.27 -7.95
CA ALA A 395 -25.09 -2.11 -7.30
C ALA A 395 -24.05 -2.52 -8.35
N VAL A 396 -22.77 -2.40 -8.02
CA VAL A 396 -21.66 -2.75 -8.91
C VAL A 396 -20.77 -3.82 -8.29
N ASN A 397 -20.17 -4.64 -9.15
CA ASN A 397 -18.99 -5.43 -8.84
C ASN A 397 -17.74 -4.60 -9.18
N PHE A 398 -16.61 -4.88 -8.53
CA PHE A 398 -15.32 -4.23 -8.81
C PHE A 398 -14.14 -5.19 -8.56
N GLU A 399 -12.96 -4.84 -9.09
CA GLU A 399 -11.71 -5.62 -8.92
C GLU A 399 -10.54 -4.71 -8.54
N LYS A 400 -10.19 -4.65 -7.24
CA LYS A 400 -9.07 -3.81 -6.75
C LYS A 400 -7.69 -4.25 -7.24
N LYS A 401 -7.55 -5.50 -7.73
CA LYS A 401 -6.29 -6.02 -8.26
C LYS A 401 -5.91 -5.45 -9.64
N VAL A 402 -6.86 -4.82 -10.33
CA VAL A 402 -6.62 -4.22 -11.64
C VAL A 402 -6.71 -2.71 -11.53
N LEU A 403 -5.56 -2.07 -11.38
CA LEU A 403 -5.47 -0.61 -11.39
C LEU A 403 -5.60 -0.12 -12.84
N LEU A 404 -6.56 0.76 -13.13
CA LEU A 404 -6.72 1.37 -14.46
C LEU A 404 -5.84 2.61 -14.60
N ALA A 405 -5.80 3.42 -13.54
CA ALA A 405 -4.97 4.61 -13.46
C ALA A 405 -4.66 4.95 -12.00
N ASN A 406 -3.50 5.60 -11.82
CA ASN A 406 -3.10 6.25 -10.57
C ASN A 406 -2.80 7.72 -10.87
N ILE A 407 -3.41 8.63 -10.13
CA ILE A 407 -3.17 10.06 -10.28
C ILE A 407 -2.80 10.64 -8.91
N GLY A 408 -1.57 11.11 -8.78
CA GLY A 408 -1.09 11.90 -7.67
C GLY A 408 -1.13 13.39 -8.01
N VAL A 409 -1.66 14.22 -7.12
CA VAL A 409 -1.60 15.69 -7.19
C VAL A 409 -1.01 16.20 -5.89
N ARG A 410 0.08 16.96 -5.96
CA ARG A 410 0.68 17.55 -4.76
C ARG A 410 0.07 18.91 -4.49
N TYR A 411 -0.14 19.23 -3.24
CA TYR A 411 -0.50 20.57 -2.82
C TYR A 411 0.63 21.13 -1.94
N ASN A 412 1.04 22.35 -2.25
CA ASN A 412 2.16 22.99 -1.59
C ASN A 412 1.70 24.32 -0.99
N VAL A 413 2.20 24.62 0.21
CA VAL A 413 2.08 25.96 0.79
C VAL A 413 3.40 26.67 0.55
N PRO A 414 3.48 27.59 -0.42
CA PRO A 414 4.71 28.31 -0.69
C PRO A 414 5.09 29.10 0.57
N LEU A 415 6.25 28.77 1.14
CA LEU A 415 6.87 29.63 2.15
C LEU A 415 7.44 30.83 1.41
N ASP A 416 7.04 32.02 1.81
CA ASP A 416 7.64 33.27 1.38
C ASP A 416 9.16 33.23 1.63
N ASP A 417 9.95 33.79 0.71
CA ASP A 417 11.42 33.69 0.65
C ASP A 417 12.15 34.10 1.96
N ALA A 418 11.44 34.75 2.89
CA ALA A 418 11.93 35.08 4.21
C ALA A 418 11.93 33.89 5.20
N GLY A 419 11.31 32.75 4.85
CA GLY A 419 11.12 31.61 5.75
C GLY A 419 10.28 31.95 6.98
N VAL A 420 9.55 33.06 6.95
CA VAL A 420 8.73 33.52 8.07
C VAL A 420 7.38 32.85 7.94
N LYS A 421 7.09 31.87 8.79
CA LYS A 421 5.71 31.35 8.91
C LYS A 421 4.79 32.55 9.16
N PRO A 422 3.69 32.73 8.38
CA PRO A 422 2.71 33.77 8.69
C PRO A 422 2.25 33.58 10.14
N ASP A 423 2.29 34.66 10.91
CA ASP A 423 1.90 34.63 12.33
C ASP A 423 0.53 33.94 12.46
N LYS A 424 0.45 32.93 13.35
CA LYS A 424 -0.73 32.08 13.57
C LYS A 424 -2.03 32.92 13.53
N LEU A 425 -2.86 32.67 12.53
CA LEU A 425 -4.22 33.22 12.41
C LEU A 425 -5.13 32.74 13.54
#